data_AF-A0AAD9E3Z1-F1
#
_entry.id   AF-A0AAD9E3Z1-F1
#
_cell.length_a   1.000
_cell.length_b   1.000
_cell.length_c   1.000
_cell.angle_alpha   90.00
_cell.angle_beta   90.00
_cell.angle_gamma   90.00
#
_symmetry.space_group_name_H-M   'P 1'
#
loop_
_entity.id
_entity.type
_entity.pdbx_description
1 polymer ?
#
loop_
_entity_poly.entity_id
_entity_poly.type
_entity_poly.pdbx_seq_one_letter_code
_entity_poly.pdbx_strand_id
1 'polypeptide(L)'
;MPCVMSLVKEKLCRYCDSSNVLPRHITLNKFTEAVVGFIGKLVDDTIPRITIKKFSNQKPWVDRTIREALNSRTAAYNAGIISGNMDEYKSAAYGVRRAVREAKRRYGKKLETQFQQSGSRSLWQGLRMITGLQGPTLWADGVRMSLWRTS
;
A
#
# COMPACT_ATOMS: atom_id res chain seq x y z
N MET A 1 -25.46 12.18 -1.40
CA MET A 1 -24.81 13.48 -1.71
C MET A 1 -25.58 14.75 -1.35
N PRO A 2 -26.87 14.76 -0.91
CA PRO A 2 -27.48 16.01 -0.41
C PRO A 2 -27.09 16.37 1.03
N CYS A 3 -26.70 15.38 1.86
CA CYS A 3 -26.41 15.59 3.28
C CYS A 3 -25.07 16.30 3.59
N VAL A 4 -24.07 16.16 2.70
CA VAL A 4 -22.76 16.83 2.86
C VAL A 4 -22.88 18.30 2.48
N MET A 5 -23.66 18.62 1.44
CA MET A 5 -23.92 19.99 1.01
C MET A 5 -24.77 20.76 2.01
N SER A 6 -25.72 20.10 2.71
CA SER A 6 -26.46 20.71 3.81
C SER A 6 -25.57 20.98 5.03
N LEU A 7 -24.64 20.08 5.36
CA LEU A 7 -23.68 20.29 6.46
C LEU A 7 -22.69 21.44 6.16
N VAL A 8 -22.29 21.60 4.89
CA VAL A 8 -21.44 22.70 4.43
C VAL A 8 -22.21 24.03 4.48
N LYS A 9 -23.48 24.07 4.05
CA LYS A 9 -24.35 25.26 4.18
C LYS A 9 -24.56 25.66 5.64
N GLU A 10 -24.81 24.69 6.51
CA GLU A 10 -25.06 24.91 7.94
C GLU A 10 -23.78 25.35 8.70
N LYS A 11 -22.60 24.85 8.30
CA LYS A 11 -21.31 25.30 8.83
C LYS A 11 -20.89 26.68 8.29
N LEU A 12 -21.21 27.00 7.03
CA LEU A 12 -21.02 28.36 6.50
C LEU A 12 -21.93 29.37 7.23
N CYS A 13 -23.18 29.01 7.52
CA CYS A 13 -24.12 29.89 8.21
C CYS A 13 -23.65 30.21 9.64
N ARG A 14 -23.18 29.21 10.40
CA ARG A 14 -22.63 29.42 11.76
C ARG A 14 -21.35 30.27 11.79
N TYR A 15 -20.58 30.30 10.71
CA TYR A 15 -19.37 31.14 10.63
C TYR A 15 -19.71 32.60 10.28
N CYS A 16 -20.74 32.83 9.47
CA CYS A 16 -21.20 34.17 9.12
C CYS A 16 -21.97 34.87 10.26
N ASP A 17 -22.75 34.14 11.07
CA ASP A 17 -23.61 34.76 12.10
C ASP A 17 -22.85 35.23 13.36
N SER A 18 -21.65 34.68 13.63
CA SER A 18 -20.77 35.16 14.71
C SER A 18 -19.84 36.30 14.30
N SER A 19 -19.84 36.71 13.02
CA SER A 19 -18.89 37.71 12.50
C SER A 19 -19.55 38.76 11.60
N ASN A 20 -20.60 39.42 12.08
CA ASN A 20 -21.03 40.73 11.52
C ASN A 20 -20.18 41.91 12.03
N VAL A 21 -18.93 41.65 12.39
CA VAL A 21 -17.92 42.70 12.60
C VAL A 21 -16.66 42.24 11.88
N LEU A 22 -16.57 42.53 10.58
CA LEU A 22 -15.26 42.60 9.93
C LEU A 22 -14.49 43.72 10.65
N PRO A 23 -13.40 43.41 11.39
CA PRO A 23 -12.61 44.45 12.03
C PRO A 23 -12.03 45.34 10.92
N ARG A 24 -12.18 46.67 11.05
CA ARG A 24 -11.80 47.67 10.04
C ARG A 24 -10.30 47.70 9.67
N HIS A 25 -9.49 46.72 10.05
CA HIS A 25 -8.14 46.51 9.54
C HIS A 25 -7.72 45.04 9.66
N ILE A 26 -8.20 44.20 8.75
CA ILE A 26 -7.60 42.88 8.53
C ILE A 26 -6.34 43.11 7.70
N THR A 27 -5.17 42.91 8.29
CA THR A 27 -3.89 42.89 7.55
C THR A 27 -3.96 41.79 6.50
N LEU A 28 -3.51 42.06 5.27
CA LEU A 28 -3.49 41.10 4.15
C LEU A 28 -3.00 39.71 4.60
N ASN A 29 -1.96 39.68 5.43
CA ASN A 29 -1.39 38.46 6.00
C ASN A 29 -2.40 37.60 6.76
N LYS A 30 -3.26 38.20 7.58
CA LYS A 30 -4.29 37.48 8.36
C LYS A 30 -5.39 36.91 7.47
N PHE A 31 -5.75 37.63 6.41
CA PHE A 31 -6.69 37.13 5.41
C PHE A 31 -6.08 35.96 4.62
N THR A 32 -4.82 36.10 4.18
CA THR A 32 -4.13 35.03 3.46
C THR A 32 -3.93 33.78 4.32
N GLU A 33 -3.61 33.94 5.60
CA GLU A 33 -3.50 32.81 6.55
C GLU A 33 -4.83 32.08 6.72
N ALA A 34 -5.95 32.81 6.84
CA ALA A 34 -7.27 32.22 6.96
C ALA A 34 -7.68 31.45 5.69
N VAL A 35 -7.44 32.02 4.51
CA VAL A 35 -7.75 31.37 3.23
C VAL A 35 -6.88 30.13 3.01
N VAL A 36 -5.56 30.22 3.25
CA VAL A 36 -4.64 29.08 3.13
C VAL A 36 -5.02 27.98 4.13
N GLY A 37 -5.37 28.33 5.37
CA GLY A 37 -5.85 27.37 6.37
C GLY A 37 -7.15 26.68 5.95
N PHE A 38 -8.09 27.41 5.36
CA PHE A 38 -9.34 26.85 4.85
C PHE A 38 -9.10 25.88 3.69
N ILE A 39 -8.24 26.26 2.73
CA ILE A 39 -7.86 25.38 1.61
C ILE A 39 -7.16 24.13 2.14
N GLY A 40 -6.20 24.26 3.07
CA GLY A 40 -5.49 23.14 3.67
C GLY A 40 -6.44 22.14 4.33
N LYS A 41 -7.41 22.64 5.08
CA LYS A 41 -8.47 21.80 5.68
C LYS A 41 -9.30 21.08 4.63
N LEU A 42 -9.73 21.77 3.56
CA LEU A 42 -10.50 21.13 2.48
C LEU A 42 -9.69 20.04 1.78
N VAL A 43 -8.39 20.26 1.57
CA VAL A 43 -7.49 19.25 0.99
C VAL A 43 -7.41 18.02 1.89
N ASP A 44 -7.23 18.20 3.20
CA ASP A 44 -7.17 17.09 4.15
C ASP A 44 -8.51 16.35 4.31
N ASP A 45 -9.64 17.05 4.22
CA ASP A 45 -10.98 16.47 4.30
C ASP A 45 -11.40 15.75 3.01
N THR A 46 -10.92 16.19 1.84
CA THR A 46 -11.32 15.64 0.53
C THR A 46 -10.37 14.58 -0.01
N ILE A 47 -9.08 14.66 0.30
CA ILE A 47 -8.08 13.71 -0.18
C ILE A 47 -7.80 12.69 0.92
N PRO A 48 -8.28 11.44 0.80
CA PRO A 48 -7.97 10.43 1.80
C PRO A 48 -6.46 10.18 1.83
N ARG A 49 -5.83 10.47 2.98
CA ARG A 49 -4.42 10.10 3.24
C ARG A 49 -4.35 8.61 3.53
N ILE A 50 -3.88 7.83 2.56
CA ILE A 50 -3.75 6.37 2.71
C ILE A 50 -2.31 6.02 3.08
N THR A 51 -2.08 5.51 4.29
CA THR A 51 -0.78 4.96 4.69
C THR A 51 -0.60 3.56 4.12
N ILE A 52 0.17 3.43 3.05
CA ILE A 52 0.45 2.13 2.41
C ILE A 52 1.66 1.48 3.08
N LYS A 53 1.43 0.47 3.93
CA LYS A 53 2.50 -0.35 4.50
C LYS A 53 3.12 -1.26 3.42
N LYS A 54 4.31 -0.90 2.93
CA LYS A 54 5.11 -1.75 2.03
C LYS A 54 5.92 -2.73 2.88
N PHE A 55 5.55 -4.00 2.88
CA PHE A 55 6.32 -5.05 3.55
C PHE A 55 7.61 -5.33 2.77
N SER A 56 8.76 -5.46 3.46
CA SER A 56 10.05 -5.81 2.82
C SER A 56 10.07 -7.22 2.22
N ASN A 57 9.03 -8.03 2.46
CA ASN A 57 8.88 -9.37 1.89
C ASN A 57 8.31 -9.29 0.46
N GLN A 58 9.14 -8.83 -0.49
CA GLN A 58 8.87 -9.06 -1.91
C GLN A 58 8.76 -10.58 -2.10
N LYS A 59 7.56 -11.05 -2.39
CA LYS A 59 7.32 -12.48 -2.55
C LYS A 59 8.27 -13.02 -3.63
N PRO A 60 9.01 -14.11 -3.40
CA PRO A 60 10.06 -14.58 -4.32
C PRO A 60 9.55 -14.92 -5.73
N TRP A 61 8.26 -15.18 -5.86
CA TRP A 61 7.59 -15.45 -7.14
C TRP A 61 7.12 -14.18 -7.87
N VAL A 62 7.28 -12.98 -7.32
CA VAL A 62 6.93 -11.73 -8.00
C VAL A 62 8.07 -11.34 -8.95
N ASP A 63 7.85 -11.61 -10.24
CA ASP A 63 8.78 -11.27 -11.31
C ASP A 63 8.41 -9.94 -12.01
N ARG A 64 9.23 -9.51 -12.98
CA ARG A 64 8.96 -8.33 -13.81
C ARG A 64 7.62 -8.46 -14.54
N THR A 65 7.25 -9.66 -14.98
CA THR A 65 6.02 -9.91 -15.76
C THR A 65 4.76 -9.66 -14.92
N ILE A 66 4.79 -10.01 -13.64
CA ILE A 66 3.70 -9.69 -12.71
C ILE A 66 3.59 -8.16 -12.53
N ARG A 67 4.73 -7.47 -12.40
CA ARG A 67 4.74 -6.02 -12.25
C ARG A 67 4.19 -5.32 -13.49
N GLU A 68 4.53 -5.80 -14.68
CA GLU A 68 3.98 -5.33 -15.95
C GLU A 68 2.49 -5.58 -16.06
N ALA A 69 2.02 -6.78 -15.70
CA ALA A 69 0.60 -7.09 -15.69
C ALA A 69 -0.19 -6.19 -14.72
N LEU A 70 0.38 -5.89 -13.54
CA LEU A 70 -0.21 -4.95 -12.59
C LEU A 70 -0.27 -3.53 -13.15
N ASN A 71 0.81 -3.06 -13.78
CA ASN A 71 0.86 -1.74 -14.40
C ASN A 71 -0.15 -1.62 -15.55
N SER A 72 -0.25 -2.64 -16.41
CA SER A 72 -1.24 -2.72 -17.49
C SER A 72 -2.68 -2.66 -16.96
N ARG A 73 -2.97 -3.39 -15.86
CA ARG A 73 -4.30 -3.32 -15.21
C ARG A 73 -4.60 -1.92 -14.69
N THR A 74 -3.63 -1.26 -14.05
CA THR A 74 -3.81 0.10 -13.54
C THR A 74 -4.03 1.11 -14.68
N ALA A 75 -3.28 0.97 -15.79
CA ALA A 75 -3.48 1.79 -16.98
C ALA A 75 -4.88 1.59 -17.57
N ALA A 76 -5.33 0.34 -17.73
CA ALA A 76 -6.67 0.03 -18.23
C ALA A 76 -7.79 0.53 -17.31
N TYR A 77 -7.57 0.52 -15.99
CA TYR A 77 -8.50 1.11 -15.03
C TYR A 77 -8.65 2.62 -15.26
N ASN A 78 -7.53 3.34 -15.35
CA ASN A 78 -7.54 4.79 -15.56
C ASN A 78 -8.17 5.17 -16.90
N ALA A 79 -7.85 4.43 -17.97
CA ALA A 79 -8.47 4.61 -19.28
C ALA A 79 -9.99 4.35 -19.24
N GLY A 80 -10.41 3.30 -18.53
CA GLY A 80 -11.83 2.95 -18.39
C GLY A 80 -12.63 3.98 -17.58
N ILE A 81 -12.03 4.64 -16.59
CA ILE A 81 -12.67 5.76 -15.88
C ILE A 81 -12.90 6.96 -16.82
N ILE A 82 -11.96 7.24 -17.72
CA ILE A 82 -12.06 8.36 -18.68
C ILE A 82 -13.06 8.02 -19.80
N SER A 83 -12.99 6.81 -20.34
CA SER A 83 -13.81 6.37 -21.48
C SER A 83 -15.20 5.85 -21.10
N GLY A 84 -15.43 5.49 -19.83
CA GLY A 84 -16.65 4.83 -19.36
C GLY A 84 -16.76 3.34 -19.66
N ASN A 85 -15.80 2.74 -20.40
CA ASN A 85 -15.77 1.31 -20.71
C ASN A 85 -14.74 0.56 -19.84
N MET A 86 -15.20 -0.46 -19.11
CA MET A 86 -14.37 -1.24 -18.16
C MET A 86 -13.97 -2.63 -18.66
N ASP A 87 -14.24 -2.99 -19.91
CA ASP A 87 -13.98 -4.34 -20.41
C ASP A 87 -12.48 -4.65 -20.55
N GLU A 88 -11.68 -3.68 -20.97
CA GLU A 88 -10.21 -3.79 -20.97
C GLU A 88 -9.65 -3.97 -19.56
N TYR A 89 -10.22 -3.28 -18.57
CA TYR A 89 -9.83 -3.48 -17.18
C TYR A 89 -10.14 -4.90 -16.72
N LYS A 90 -11.32 -5.46 -17.06
CA LYS A 90 -11.67 -6.84 -16.71
C LYS A 90 -10.67 -7.82 -17.34
N SER A 91 -10.36 -7.66 -18.62
CA SER A 91 -9.42 -8.54 -19.33
C SER A 91 -8.01 -8.48 -18.73
N ALA A 92 -7.51 -7.27 -18.45
CA ALA A 92 -6.24 -7.06 -17.78
C ALA A 92 -6.22 -7.65 -16.35
N ALA A 93 -7.32 -7.53 -15.61
CA ALA A 93 -7.45 -8.12 -14.28
C ALA A 93 -7.40 -9.66 -14.32
N TYR A 94 -8.04 -10.29 -15.31
CA TYR A 94 -7.89 -11.73 -15.57
C TYR A 94 -6.45 -12.10 -15.97
N GLY A 95 -5.80 -11.26 -16.78
CA GLY A 95 -4.38 -11.37 -17.11
C GLY A 95 -3.48 -11.43 -15.87
N VAL A 96 -3.66 -10.51 -14.92
CA VAL A 96 -2.93 -10.50 -13.63
C VAL A 96 -3.14 -11.80 -12.86
N ARG A 97 -4.38 -12.28 -12.75
CA ARG A 97 -4.67 -13.55 -12.05
C ARG A 97 -3.99 -14.74 -12.70
N ARG A 98 -3.91 -14.78 -14.04
CA ARG A 98 -3.18 -15.82 -14.78
C ARG A 98 -1.67 -15.72 -14.53
N ALA A 99 -1.09 -14.52 -14.66
CA ALA A 99 0.34 -14.30 -14.42
C ALA A 99 0.76 -14.71 -13.00
N VAL A 100 -0.03 -14.35 -11.99
CA VAL A 100 0.25 -14.74 -10.59
C VAL A 100 0.16 -16.25 -10.38
N ARG A 101 -0.86 -16.92 -10.93
CA ARG A 101 -0.97 -18.39 -10.85
C ARG A 101 0.24 -19.07 -11.49
N GLU A 102 0.63 -18.61 -12.66
CA GLU A 102 1.75 -19.17 -13.41
C GLU A 102 3.10 -18.93 -12.71
N ALA A 103 3.32 -17.74 -12.16
CA ALA A 103 4.54 -17.45 -11.42
C ALA A 103 4.65 -18.26 -10.13
N LYS A 104 3.55 -18.42 -9.38
CA LYS A 104 3.51 -19.31 -8.21
C LYS A 104 3.80 -20.76 -8.61
N ARG A 105 3.24 -21.23 -9.72
CA ARG A 105 3.49 -22.59 -10.25
C ARG A 105 4.96 -22.79 -10.64
N ARG A 106 5.56 -21.83 -11.36
CA ARG A 106 6.98 -21.85 -11.72
C ARG A 106 7.88 -21.90 -10.48
N TYR A 107 7.59 -21.06 -9.49
CA TYR A 107 8.33 -21.03 -8.23
C TYR A 107 8.16 -22.33 -7.43
N GLY A 108 6.95 -22.87 -7.36
CA GLY A 108 6.67 -24.17 -6.72
C GLY A 108 7.48 -25.31 -7.34
N LYS A 109 7.51 -25.40 -8.69
CA LYS A 109 8.35 -26.39 -9.39
C LYS A 109 9.84 -26.21 -9.09
N LYS A 110 10.33 -24.96 -9.06
CA LYS A 110 11.73 -24.67 -8.72
C LYS A 110 12.06 -25.15 -7.31
N LEU A 111 11.18 -24.92 -6.34
CA LEU A 111 11.34 -25.40 -4.97
C LEU A 111 11.34 -26.93 -4.92
N GLU A 112 10.40 -27.59 -5.60
CA GLU A 112 10.31 -29.04 -5.66
C GLU A 112 11.58 -29.68 -6.24
N THR A 113 12.12 -29.13 -7.33
CA THR A 113 13.41 -29.57 -7.89
C THR A 113 14.56 -29.35 -6.92
N GLN A 114 14.62 -28.19 -6.25
CA GLN A 114 15.64 -27.93 -5.23
C GLN A 114 15.54 -28.91 -4.05
N PHE A 115 14.33 -29.32 -3.66
CA PHE A 115 14.13 -30.27 -2.58
C PHE A 115 14.48 -31.71 -2.98
N GLN A 116 14.22 -32.12 -4.22
CA GLN A 116 14.58 -33.45 -4.72
C GLN A 116 16.09 -33.63 -4.88
N GLN A 117 16.81 -32.56 -5.22
CA GLN A 117 18.24 -32.63 -5.56
C GLN A 117 19.19 -32.34 -4.38
N SER A 118 18.68 -31.98 -3.20
CA SER A 118 19.50 -31.38 -2.15
C SER A 118 19.37 -32.05 -0.78
N GLY A 119 20.45 -32.05 0.01
CA GLY A 119 20.51 -32.69 1.33
C GLY A 119 19.68 -31.98 2.40
N SER A 120 19.60 -32.58 3.59
CA SER A 120 18.84 -32.04 4.74
C SER A 120 19.18 -30.59 5.10
N ARG A 121 20.44 -30.16 4.92
CA ARG A 121 20.89 -28.79 5.23
C ARG A 121 20.32 -27.72 4.28
N SER A 122 20.24 -28.00 2.99
CA SER A 122 19.68 -27.08 1.98
C SER A 122 18.16 -27.00 2.06
N LEU A 123 17.48 -28.08 2.48
CA LEU A 123 16.08 -28.07 2.89
C LEU A 123 15.82 -27.01 3.98
N TRP A 124 16.62 -27.03 5.05
CA TRP A 124 16.49 -26.08 6.16
C TRP A 124 16.79 -24.63 5.76
N GLN A 125 17.74 -24.40 4.85
CA GLN A 125 17.98 -23.06 4.27
C GLN A 125 16.80 -22.57 3.42
N GLY A 126 16.22 -23.45 2.59
CA GLY A 126 15.02 -23.15 1.80
C GLY A 126 13.83 -22.78 2.68
N LEU A 127 13.59 -23.53 3.76
CA LEU A 127 12.51 -23.28 4.72
C LEU A 127 12.66 -21.90 5.39
N ARG A 128 13.87 -21.52 5.80
CA ARG A 128 14.16 -20.19 6.38
C ARG A 128 13.88 -19.05 5.39
N MET A 129 14.25 -19.23 4.12
CA MET A 129 13.98 -18.22 3.08
C MET A 129 12.48 -18.02 2.83
N ILE A 130 11.69 -19.10 2.84
CA ILE A 130 10.24 -19.03 2.60
C ILE A 130 9.52 -18.39 3.80
N THR A 131 9.91 -18.79 5.01
CA THR A 131 9.28 -18.36 6.25
C THR A 131 9.76 -16.98 6.72
N GLY A 132 10.87 -16.49 6.17
CA GLY A 132 11.51 -15.26 6.65
C GLY A 132 12.07 -15.40 8.08
N LEU A 133 12.15 -16.63 8.59
CA LEU A 133 12.79 -16.93 9.87
C LEU A 133 14.29 -16.76 9.69
N GLN A 134 14.79 -15.55 9.90
CA GLN A 134 16.16 -15.38 10.35
C GLN A 134 16.26 -16.18 11.65
N GLY A 135 17.24 -17.08 11.73
CA GLY A 135 17.52 -17.77 12.99
C GLY A 135 17.65 -16.73 14.10
N PRO A 136 17.33 -17.07 15.36
CA PRO A 136 17.41 -16.10 16.43
C PRO A 136 18.77 -15.42 16.33
N THR A 137 18.75 -14.11 16.14
CA THR A 137 19.92 -13.23 16.22
C THR A 137 20.43 -13.30 17.64
N LEU A 138 21.02 -14.44 17.99
CA LEU A 138 21.78 -14.66 19.22
C LEU A 138 23.10 -13.94 19.04
N TRP A 139 23.07 -12.62 19.21
CA TRP A 139 24.20 -11.82 19.67
C TRP A 139 23.85 -10.35 20.00
N ALA A 140 22.56 -9.97 20.10
CA ALA A 140 22.22 -8.61 20.55
C ALA A 140 22.04 -8.44 22.07
N ASP A 141 21.93 -9.52 22.86
CA ASP A 141 21.88 -9.42 24.33
C ASP A 141 22.71 -10.55 24.95
N GLY A 142 23.85 -10.18 25.53
CA GLY A 142 24.91 -11.09 25.94
C GLY A 142 24.55 -12.02 27.10
N VAL A 143 23.94 -13.16 26.81
CA VAL A 143 23.92 -14.31 27.72
C VAL A 143 24.31 -15.58 26.96
N ARG A 144 25.43 -16.17 27.39
CA ARG A 144 25.97 -17.45 26.93
C ARG A 144 24.98 -18.56 27.31
N MET A 145 24.27 -19.11 26.33
CA MET A 145 23.44 -20.31 26.53
C MET A 145 24.17 -21.52 25.95
N SER A 146 24.88 -22.22 26.83
CA SER A 146 25.36 -23.58 26.62
C SER A 146 24.19 -24.58 26.60
N LEU A 147 24.46 -25.74 25.98
CA LEU A 147 23.57 -26.88 25.64
C LEU A 147 22.85 -26.68 24.30
N TRP A 148 23.09 -27.48 23.26
CA TRP A 148 23.31 -28.93 23.28
C TRP A 148 24.39 -29.36 22.28
N ARG A 149 25.47 -29.95 22.82
CA ARG A 149 26.38 -30.86 22.14
C ARG A 149 26.26 -32.17 22.90
N THR A 150 25.77 -33.21 22.23
CA THR A 150 25.86 -34.67 22.49
C THR A 150 24.66 -35.28 21.76
N SER A 151 24.73 -36.35 20.99
CA SER A 151 25.79 -37.25 20.54
C SER A 151 25.30 -37.88 19.24
#